data_AF-A0A9R1D4I5-F1
#
_entry.id   AF-A0A9R1D4I5-F1
#
_cell.length_a   1.000
_cell.length_b   1.000
_cell.length_c   1.000
_cell.angle_alpha   90.00
_cell.angle_beta   90.00
_cell.angle_gamma   90.00
#
_symmetry.space_group_name_H-M   'P 1'
#
loop_
_entity.id
_entity.type
_entity.pdbx_description
1 polymer ?
#
loop_
_entity_poly.entity_id
_entity_poly.type
_entity_poly.pdbx_seq_one_letter_code
_entity_poly.pdbx_strand_id
1 'polypeptide(L)' 'MSSELEREIGHDEFDPVGTLGLITIYFLILVVLWIFMYFVEFAGGDLTVVGVVV' A
#
# COMPACT_ATOMS: atom_id res chain seq x y z
N MET A 1 26.84 4.94 -29.52
CA MET A 1 25.91 5.13 -28.38
C MET A 1 24.60 4.46 -28.77
N SER A 2 24.55 3.14 -28.59
CA SER A 2 23.35 2.36 -28.90
C SER A 2 22.38 2.60 -27.76
N SER A 3 21.21 3.15 -28.06
CA SER A 3 20.13 3.31 -27.10
C SER A 3 19.83 1.96 -26.47
N GLU A 4 20.09 1.85 -25.17
CA GLU A 4 19.67 0.76 -24.29
C GLU A 4 18.15 0.92 -24.10
N LEU A 5 17.41 0.65 -25.17
CA LEU A 5 15.97 0.83 -25.20
C LEU A 5 15.37 -0.40 -24.53
N GLU A 6 14.85 -0.20 -23.32
CA GLU A 6 14.09 -1.20 -22.58
C GLU A 6 13.06 -1.83 -23.52
N ARG A 7 13.20 -3.14 -23.70
CA ARG A 7 12.32 -3.95 -24.54
C ARG A 7 10.88 -3.79 -24.04
N GLU A 8 9.98 -3.38 -24.93
CA GLU A 8 8.54 -3.35 -24.66
C GLU A 8 8.08 -4.76 -24.26
N ILE A 9 7.49 -4.90 -23.08
CA ILE A 9 7.00 -6.19 -22.58
C ILE A 9 5.63 -6.48 -23.20
N GLY A 10 5.51 -7.62 -23.89
CA GLY A 10 4.23 -8.05 -24.44
C GLY A 10 3.23 -8.44 -23.34
N HIS A 11 1.93 -8.38 -23.64
CA HIS A 11 0.89 -8.83 -22.70
C HIS A 11 1.02 -10.32 -22.32
N ASP A 12 1.63 -11.12 -23.21
CA ASP A 12 1.84 -12.56 -23.01
C ASP A 12 2.93 -12.86 -21.96
N GLU A 13 3.82 -11.89 -21.72
CA GLU A 13 4.91 -11.99 -20.74
C GLU A 13 4.49 -11.50 -19.35
N PHE A 14 3.31 -10.87 -19.24
CA PHE A 14 2.77 -10.43 -17.96
C PHE A 14 2.23 -11.63 -17.18
N ASP A 15 2.73 -11.83 -15.96
CA ASP A 15 2.17 -12.80 -15.02
C ASP A 15 1.12 -12.12 -14.11
N PRO A 16 -0.18 -12.34 -14.37
CA PRO A 16 -1.25 -11.76 -13.56
C PRO A 16 -1.28 -12.35 -12.15
N VAL A 17 -0.90 -13.62 -11.96
CA VAL A 17 -0.98 -14.29 -10.66
C VAL A 17 0.14 -13.80 -9.74
N GLY A 18 1.36 -13.72 -10.27
CA GLY A 18 2.50 -13.15 -9.55
C GLY A 18 2.26 -11.70 -9.12
N THR A 19 1.74 -10.89 -10.04
CA THR A 19 1.39 -9.49 -9.76
C THR A 19 0.28 -9.36 -8.70
N LEU A 20 -0.78 -10.16 -8.82
CA LEU A 20 -1.84 -10.20 -7.81
C LEU A 20 -1.32 -10.63 -6.43
N GLY A 21 -0.40 -11.59 -6.39
CA GLY A 21 0.27 -12.02 -5.16
C GLY A 21 1.02 -10.88 -4.49
N LEU A 22 1.84 -10.13 -5.24
CA LEU A 22 2.57 -8.95 -4.76
C LEU A 22 1.61 -7.88 -4.20
N ILE A 23 0.57 -7.55 -4.95
CA ILE A 23 -0.44 -6.56 -4.51
C ILE A 23 -1.14 -7.03 -3.24
N THR A 24 -1.53 -8.30 -3.16
CA THR A 24 -2.23 -8.85 -2.01
C THR A 24 -1.36 -8.82 -0.76
N ILE A 25 -0.09 -9.24 -0.86
CA ILE A 25 0.86 -9.19 0.25
C ILE A 25 1.07 -7.75 0.71
N TYR A 26 1.27 -6.82 -0.23
CA TYR A 26 1.43 -5.41 0.08
C TYR A 26 0.20 -4.84 0.80
N PHE A 27 -1.00 -5.14 0.29
CA PHE A 27 -2.26 -4.73 0.93
C PHE A 27 -2.40 -5.28 2.35
N LEU A 28 -2.07 -6.56 2.57
CA LEU A 28 -2.10 -7.16 3.91
C LEU A 28 -1.14 -6.45 4.86
N ILE A 29 0.07 -6.10 4.40
CA ILE A 29 1.03 -5.32 5.20
C ILE A 29 0.42 -3.97 5.58
N LEU A 30 -0.19 -3.27 4.63
CA LEU A 30 -0.85 -1.98 4.91
C LEU A 30 -1.98 -2.12 5.92
N VAL A 31 -2.83 -3.14 5.79
CA VAL A 31 -3.93 -3.41 6.75
C VAL A 31 -3.38 -3.70 8.14
N VAL A 32 -2.31 -4.52 8.25
CA VAL A 32 -1.67 -4.82 9.54
C VAL A 32 -1.08 -3.56 10.16
N LEU A 33 -0.36 -2.74 9.39
CA LEU A 33 0.20 -1.48 9.88
C LEU A 33 -0.91 -0.49 10.27
N TRP A 34 -1.99 -0.41 9.50
CA TRP A 34 -3.14 0.43 9.82
C TRP A 34 -3.82 0.01 11.13
N ILE A 35 -4.08 -1.29 11.30
CA ILE A 35 -4.62 -1.84 12.55
C ILE A 35 -3.66 -1.57 13.72
N PHE A 36 -2.36 -1.77 13.51
CA PHE A 36 -1.35 -1.51 14.53
C PHE A 36 -1.34 -0.04 14.96
N MET A 37 -1.31 0.89 14.00
CA MET A 37 -1.38 2.32 14.27
C MET A 37 -2.68 2.71 14.98
N TYR A 38 -3.82 2.12 14.60
CA TYR A 38 -5.09 2.31 15.31
C TYR A 38 -4.97 1.96 16.79
N PHE A 39 -4.32 0.84 17.14
CA PHE A 39 -4.10 0.50 18.55
C PHE A 39 -3.14 1.47 19.23
N VAL A 40 -2.05 1.87 18.57
CA VAL A 40 -1.10 2.85 19.14
C VAL A 40 -1.77 4.18 19.43
N GLU A 41 -2.63 4.66 18.52
CA GLU A 41 -3.26 5.97 18.63
C GLU A 41 -4.53 5.94 19.49
N PHE A 42 -5.31 4.85 19.47
CA PHE A 42 -6.67 4.85 20.04
C PHE A 42 -6.90 3.83 21.15
N ALA A 43 -5.99 2.89 21.44
CA ALA A 43 -6.20 1.90 22.51
C ALA A 43 -6.05 2.46 23.94
N GLY A 44 -5.77 3.76 24.10
CA GLY A 44 -5.48 4.39 25.40
C GLY A 44 -6.28 5.66 25.77
N GLY A 45 -7.13 6.20 24.89
CA GLY A 45 -8.00 7.35 25.21
C GLY A 45 -8.01 8.46 24.15
N ASP A 46 -9.07 8.43 23.34
CA ASP A 46 -9.71 9.44 22.48
C ASP A 46 -8.95 10.22 21.38
N LEU A 47 -9.60 10.25 20.21
CA LEU A 47 -9.48 11.27 19.16
C LEU A 47 -10.06 12.59 19.67
N THR A 48 -9.26 13.48 20.28
CA THR A 48 -9.69 14.86 20.50
C THR A 48 -9.66 15.64 19.17
N VAL A 49 -10.71 15.49 18.36
CA VAL A 49 -11.00 16.42 17.27
C VAL A 49 -11.54 17.72 17.88
N VAL A 50 -10.65 18.61 18.31
CA VAL A 50 -11.03 19.98 18.69
C VAL A 50 -11.16 20.80 17.41
N GLY A 51 -12.29 20.64 16.73
CA GLY A 51 -12.71 21.61 15.72
C GLY A 51 -12.90 22.95 16.42
N VAL A 52 -12.02 23.92 16.15
CA VAL A 52 -12.24 25.30 16.54
C VAL A 52 -13.49 25.78 15.80
N VAL A 53 -14.58 25.94 16.56
CA VAL A 53 -15.66 26.84 16.16
C VAL A 53 -15.25 28.21 16.69
N VAL A 54 -14.69 29.03 15.79
CA VAL A 54 -14.58 30.48 15.96
C VAL A 54 -15.39 31.12 14.86
#